data_AF-A0A8I1IKW4-F1
#
_entry.id   AF-A0A8I1IKW4-F1
#
_cell.length_a   1.000
_cell.length_b   1.000
_cell.length_c   1.000
_cell.angle_alpha   90.00
_cell.angle_beta   90.00
_cell.angle_gamma   90.00
#
_symmetry.space_group_name_H-M   'P 1'
#
loop_
_entity.id
_entity.type
_entity.pdbx_description
1 polymer ?
#
loop_
_entity_poly.entity_id
_entity_poly.type
_entity_poly.pdbx_seq_one_letter_code
_entity_poly.pdbx_strand_id
1 'polypeptide(L)' 'ACIDRGRAINNAAPDWPKTLRGKARELYELYEERGKPAGYRLKAMIISFPGGMLGDVGFYLSWAGDDRPGKAHSD' A
#
# COMPACT_ATOMS: atom_id res chain seq x y z
N ALA A 1 11.94 1.33 3.90
CA ALA A 1 11.88 1.26 5.38
C ALA A 1 10.95 2.35 5.90
N CYS A 2 10.18 2.07 6.94
CA CYS A 2 9.26 3.04 7.56
C CYS A 2 9.88 3.64 8.83
N ILE A 3 9.66 4.94 9.11
CA ILE A 3 10.19 5.57 10.33
C ILE A 3 9.50 5.10 11.62
N ASP A 4 8.34 4.48 11.50
CA ASP A 4 7.48 4.07 12.61
C ASP A 4 7.44 2.56 12.83
N ARG A 5 8.34 1.81 12.17
CA ARG A 5 8.41 0.35 12.23
C ARG A 5 7.09 -0.33 11.82
N GLY A 6 6.36 0.24 10.87
CA GLY A 6 5.16 -0.36 10.28
C GLY A 6 3.87 -0.18 11.09
N ARG A 7 3.89 0.57 12.20
CA ARG A 7 2.71 0.78 13.06
C ARG A 7 1.54 1.45 12.34
N ALA A 8 1.78 2.48 11.55
CA ALA A 8 0.74 3.20 10.82
C ALA A 8 0.06 2.28 9.79
N ILE A 9 0.85 1.46 9.09
CA ILE A 9 0.33 0.45 8.15
C ILE A 9 -0.49 -0.60 8.91
N ASN A 10 0.02 -1.13 10.01
CA ASN A 10 -0.67 -2.13 10.84
C ASN A 10 -2.02 -1.62 11.38
N ASN A 11 -2.09 -0.33 11.70
CA ASN A 11 -3.30 0.30 12.25
C ASN A 11 -4.20 0.90 11.16
N ALA A 12 -3.92 0.65 9.87
CA ALA A 12 -4.63 1.23 8.74
C ALA A 12 -4.77 2.77 8.82
N ALA A 13 -3.77 3.45 9.38
CA ALA A 13 -3.80 4.90 9.55
C ALA A 13 -3.81 5.57 8.17
N PRO A 14 -4.71 6.53 7.89
CA PRO A 14 -4.87 7.11 6.55
C PRO A 14 -3.60 7.83 6.05
N ASP A 15 -2.74 8.27 6.96
CA ASP A 15 -1.50 8.98 6.68
C ASP A 15 -0.24 8.09 6.75
N TRP A 16 -0.41 6.76 6.79
CA TRP A 16 0.68 5.80 6.74
C TRP A 16 1.72 6.08 5.63
N PRO A 17 1.39 6.64 4.44
CA PRO A 17 2.42 6.92 3.44
C PRO A 17 3.49 7.91 3.91
N LYS A 18 3.17 8.80 4.86
CA LYS A 18 4.14 9.76 5.43
C LYS A 18 5.27 9.07 6.19
N THR A 19 5.10 7.81 6.58
CA THR A 19 6.13 7.06 7.30
C THR A 19 7.17 6.43 6.38
N LEU A 20 6.91 6.37 5.07
CA LEU A 20 7.80 5.75 4.07
C LEU A 20 9.08 6.54 3.85
N ARG A 21 10.19 5.83 3.61
CA ARG A 21 11.50 6.41 3.26
C ARG A 21 12.18 5.62 2.15
N GLY A 22 13.09 6.31 1.44
CA GLY A 22 13.89 5.75 0.35
C GLY A 22 13.02 5.11 -0.74
N LYS A 23 13.44 3.94 -1.24
CA LYS A 23 12.78 3.23 -2.34
C LYS A 23 11.29 2.93 -2.11
N ALA A 24 10.88 2.71 -0.86
CA ALA A 24 9.47 2.47 -0.56
C ALA A 24 8.63 3.75 -0.77
N ARG A 25 9.18 4.92 -0.45
CA ARG A 25 8.54 6.21 -0.71
C ARG A 25 8.50 6.50 -2.21
N GLU A 26 9.62 6.31 -2.91
CA GLU A 26 9.71 6.49 -4.36
C GLU A 26 8.68 5.61 -5.12
N LEU A 27 8.53 4.34 -4.70
CA LEU A 27 7.54 3.44 -5.30
C LEU A 27 6.10 3.90 -5.04
N TYR A 28 5.79 4.33 -3.80
CA TYR A 28 4.46 4.83 -3.48
C TYR A 28 4.12 6.12 -4.23
N GLU A 29 5.07 7.05 -4.35
CA GLU A 29 4.91 8.28 -5.14
C GLU A 29 4.68 7.95 -6.63
N LEU A 30 5.46 7.03 -7.21
CA LEU A 30 5.25 6.55 -8.57
C LEU A 30 3.87 5.90 -8.75
N TYR A 31 3.41 5.14 -7.76
CA TYR A 31 2.07 4.58 -7.77
C TYR A 31 1.00 5.68 -7.75
N GLU A 32 1.09 6.68 -6.88
CA GLU A 32 0.11 7.78 -6.84
C GLU A 32 0.11 8.58 -8.16
N GLU A 33 1.28 8.82 -8.76
CA GLU A 33 1.41 9.60 -10.00
C GLU A 33 0.97 8.83 -11.25
N ARG A 34 1.24 7.52 -11.33
CA ARG A 34 1.07 6.74 -12.57
C ARG A 34 0.19 5.51 -12.40
N GLY A 35 0.41 4.75 -11.33
CA GLY A 35 -0.32 3.50 -11.09
C GLY A 35 -1.81 3.74 -10.83
N LYS A 36 -2.13 4.61 -9.88
CA LYS A 36 -3.49 4.91 -9.46
C LYS A 36 -4.33 5.52 -10.60
N PRO A 37 -3.86 6.51 -11.37
CA PRO A 37 -4.59 6.98 -12.56
C PRO A 37 -4.79 5.91 -13.63
N ALA A 38 -3.87 4.95 -13.74
CA ALA A 38 -3.98 3.82 -14.67
C ALA A 38 -4.88 2.67 -14.15
N GLY A 39 -5.60 2.87 -13.05
CA GLY A 39 -6.54 1.89 -12.51
C GLY A 39 -5.93 0.82 -11.59
N TYR A 40 -4.63 0.89 -11.30
CA TYR A 40 -4.02 0.02 -10.30
C TYR A 40 -4.49 0.40 -8.90
N ARG A 41 -4.67 -0.60 -8.04
CA ARG A 41 -4.90 -0.40 -6.61
C ARG A 41 -3.72 -0.97 -5.82
N LEU A 42 -3.21 -0.20 -4.87
CA LEU A 42 -2.12 -0.60 -3.97
C LEU A 42 -2.64 -0.88 -2.56
N LYS A 43 -2.22 -2.01 -1.99
CA LYS A 43 -2.40 -2.37 -0.59
C LYS A 43 -1.03 -2.50 0.09
N ALA A 44 -0.85 -1.83 1.23
CA ALA A 44 0.29 -2.03 2.11
C ALA A 44 -0.11 -2.89 3.32
N MET A 45 0.73 -3.83 3.73
CA MET A 45 0.49 -4.66 4.91
C MET A 45 1.76 -5.21 5.53
N ILE A 46 1.70 -5.55 6.82
CA ILE A 46 2.77 -6.31 7.50
C ILE A 46 2.71 -7.75 7.02
N ILE A 47 3.86 -8.28 6.58
CA ILE A 47 3.96 -9.64 6.01
C ILE A 47 4.87 -10.56 6.81
N SER A 48 5.62 -10.04 7.80
CA SER A 48 6.42 -10.85 8.71
C SER A 48 6.34 -10.33 10.15
N PHE A 49 6.44 -11.26 11.10
CA PHE A 49 6.36 -10.99 12.55
C PHE A 49 7.52 -11.64 13.33
N PRO A 50 8.79 -11.30 13.03
CA PRO A 50 9.94 -11.91 13.70
C PRO A 50 9.92 -11.64 15.21
N GLY A 51 9.92 -12.71 16.02
CA GLY A 51 9.88 -12.59 17.48
C GLY A 51 8.62 -11.91 18.01
N GLY A 52 7.51 -11.93 17.27
CA GLY A 52 6.26 -11.27 17.64
C GLY A 52 6.22 -9.76 17.39
N MET A 53 7.28 -9.18 16.81
CA MET A 53 7.35 -7.77 16.46
C MET A 53 7.00 -7.56 14.98
N LEU A 54 6.44 -6.39 14.64
CA LEU A 54 6.18 -6.03 13.24
C LEU A 54 7.49 -6.02 12.45
N GLY A 55 7.55 -6.84 11.39
CA GLY A 55 8.70 -6.97 10.51
C GLY A 55 8.50 -6.22 9.20
N ASP A 56 8.55 -6.97 8.10
CA ASP A 56 8.53 -6.45 6.75
C ASP A 56 7.14 -5.95 6.34
N VAL A 57 7.15 -4.92 5.51
CA VAL A 57 5.97 -4.38 4.83
C VAL A 57 5.99 -4.88 3.39
N GLY A 58 4.87 -5.45 2.95
CA GLY A 58 4.60 -5.76 1.55
C GLY A 58 3.72 -4.70 0.89
N PHE A 59 4.05 -4.34 -0.36
CA PHE A 59 3.14 -3.65 -1.27
C PHE A 59 2.56 -4.64 -2.29
N TYR A 60 1.24 -4.67 -2.37
CA TYR A 60 0.49 -5.52 -3.29
C TYR A 60 -0.24 -4.62 -4.28
N LEU A 61 0.10 -4.75 -5.55
CA LEU A 61 -0.64 -4.11 -6.65
C LEU A 61 -1.70 -5.07 -7.17
N SER A 62 -2.88 -4.55 -7.45
CA SER A 62 -3.95 -5.24 -8.15
C SER A 62 -4.40 -4.42 -9.35
N TRP A 63 -4.65 -5.08 -10.47
CA TRP A 63 -5.04 -4.47 -11.75
C TRP A 63 -6.30 -5.10 -12.35
N ALA A 64 -6.82 -6.16 -11.73
CA ALA A 64 -8.19 -6.60 -12.01
C ALA A 64 -9.11 -5.42 -11.68
N GLY A 65 -10.08 -5.15 -12.56
CA GLY A 65 -11.11 -4.14 -12.32
C GLY A 65 -11.87 -4.46 -11.04
N ASP A 66 -12.95 -3.76 -10.77
CA ASP A 66 -13.97 -4.37 -9.91
C ASP A 66 -14.75 -5.37 -10.78
N ASP A 67 -14.16 -6.52 -11.10
CA ASP A 67 -14.82 -7.62 -11.82
C ASP A 67 -15.76 -8.44 -10.90
N ARG A 68 -16.09 -7.90 -9.72
CA ARG A 68 -17.29 -8.33 -9.00
C ARG A 68 -18.50 -8.03 -9.89
N PRO A 69 -19.34 -9.03 -10.21
CA PRO A 69 -20.57 -8.77 -10.94
C PRO A 69 -21.42 -7.77 -10.14
N GLY A 70 -21.58 -6.54 -10.67
CA GLY A 70 -22.52 -5.54 -10.16
C GLY A 70 -21.97 -4.17 -9.74
N LYS A 71 -20.66 -3.87 -9.79
CA LYS A 71 -20.17 -2.50 -9.53
C LYS A 71 -19.81 -1.79 -10.84
N ALA A 72 -20.75 -1.01 -11.37
CA ALA A 72 -20.52 -0.14 -12.51
C ALA A 72 -19.29 0.76 -12.26
N HIS A 73 -18.38 0.77 -13.23
CA HIS A 73 -17.26 1.71 -13.27
C HIS A 73 -17.86 3.10 -13.45
N SER A 74 -17.67 3.95 -12.45
CA SER A 74 -18.06 5.35 -12.49
C SER A 74 -16.87 6.07 -13.12
N ASP A 75 -17.01 6.43 -14.39
CA ASP A 75 -16.13 7.38 -15.09
C ASP A 75 -16.25 8.79 -14.48
#